data_AF-A0A8R7VGN0-F1
#
_entry.id   AF-A0A8R7VGN0-F1
#
_cell.length_a   1.000
_cell.length_b   1.000
_cell.length_c   1.000
_cell.angle_alpha   90.00
_cell.angle_beta   90.00
_cell.angle_gamma   90.00
#
_symmetry.space_group_name_H-M   'P 1'
#
loop_
_entity.id
_entity.type
_entity.pdbx_description
1 polymer ?
#
loop_
_entity_poly.entity_id
_entity_poly.type
_entity_poly.pdbx_seq_one_letter_code
_entity_poly.pdbx_strand_id
1 'polypeptide(L)'
;MMVLSADGNDGIRTCVLRSSNLFGPGDSSLVRFVAGYARSPLGKFVIGSGGSKCDFTYVENVAHANICAEQALCSNAASVAGKPFFVTNGEPIETWEFVSCMMEAMGCQRPRVNLPAKMLLIAAQFSNMIHHRLGLQMSSTPPLYPDAVYFLSHTRTFNISKARRQLGYAPTVSLEDGIMRTAASVSELQDNLGISRKQGSCGSSKADKLLGSGVAADILLWRDEKKTFSYITLLFLLFYWFFLSDRTFVSSSAKILLVISLALYIHGVLPSKVYGFTVEKVTPDCFEVSDSTLRNPIMCMASLWNGGIHKLRVLAEGDDWGTFLKAVASLFCVKVMLHFQFRTLIGLALASLFIVFIVYEQCEEGIDALVAMASVKIKSLVDKVVRDLPAVRNVLVSSKASYILQIMLAMTL
;
A
#
# COMPACT_ATOMS: atom_id res chain seq x y z
N MET A 1 35.57 24.33 15.40
CA MET A 1 34.53 25.04 14.61
C MET A 1 35.24 26.10 13.78
N MET A 2 35.60 25.78 12.53
CA MET A 2 36.63 26.51 11.75
C MET A 2 36.32 27.99 11.48
N VAL A 3 35.03 28.36 11.38
CA VAL A 3 34.62 29.74 11.11
C VAL A 3 34.83 30.66 12.31
N LEU A 4 34.53 30.19 13.53
CA LEU A 4 34.68 31.01 14.74
C LEU A 4 36.16 31.22 15.10
N SER A 5 37.04 30.28 14.76
CA SER A 5 38.48 30.40 14.97
C SER A 5 39.17 31.35 13.99
N ALA A 6 38.50 31.72 12.90
CA ALA A 6 39.01 32.70 11.94
C ALA A 6 38.68 34.15 12.33
N ASP A 7 37.89 34.35 13.39
CA ASP A 7 37.57 35.68 13.90
C ASP A 7 38.84 36.39 14.42
N GLY A 8 39.06 37.62 13.97
CA GLY A 8 40.22 38.42 14.34
C GLY A 8 41.51 38.09 13.58
N ASN A 9 41.55 37.03 12.76
CA ASN A 9 42.68 36.74 11.89
C ASN A 9 42.61 37.59 10.61
N ASP A 10 43.71 38.24 10.23
CA ASP A 10 43.82 39.10 9.04
C ASP A 10 42.74 40.21 8.95
N GLY A 11 42.20 40.65 10.10
CA GLY A 11 41.14 41.68 10.16
C GLY A 11 39.74 41.18 9.80
N ILE A 12 39.55 39.87 9.61
CA ILE A 12 38.26 39.25 9.30
C ILE A 12 37.43 39.14 10.58
N ARG A 13 36.14 39.48 10.49
CA ARG A 13 35.16 39.28 11.56
C ARG A 13 34.18 38.20 11.15
N THR A 14 33.92 37.24 12.02
CA THR A 14 33.03 36.13 11.72
C THR A 14 31.96 35.95 12.79
N CYS A 15 30.82 35.43 12.40
CA CYS A 15 29.85 34.84 13.33
C CYS A 15 29.24 33.60 12.68
N VAL A 16 28.55 32.79 13.47
CA VAL A 16 27.87 31.60 12.94
C VAL A 16 26.39 31.66 13.24
N LEU A 17 25.57 31.51 12.19
CA LEU A 17 24.13 31.28 12.31
C LEU A 17 23.83 29.79 12.24
N ARG A 18 23.02 29.31 13.19
CA ARG A 18 22.51 27.94 13.26
C ARG A 18 20.99 28.00 13.15
N SER A 19 20.47 27.81 11.94
CA SER A 19 19.02 27.70 11.72
C SER A 19 18.49 26.37 12.24
N SER A 20 17.22 26.34 12.64
CA SER A 20 16.51 25.07 12.85
C SER A 20 16.06 24.50 11.51
N ASN A 21 15.02 23.65 11.52
CA ASN A 21 14.49 22.98 10.33
C ASN A 21 14.04 24.01 9.29
N LEU A 22 14.81 24.11 8.22
CA LEU A 22 14.56 25.05 7.14
C LEU A 22 13.41 24.56 6.28
N PHE A 23 12.51 25.46 5.90
CA PHE A 23 11.48 25.18 4.91
C PHE A 23 11.17 26.45 4.09
N GLY A 24 10.66 26.28 2.89
CA GLY A 24 10.34 27.39 2.00
C GLY A 24 10.21 26.98 0.54
N PRO A 25 9.85 27.92 -0.34
CA PRO A 25 9.86 27.70 -1.79
C PRO A 25 11.22 27.18 -2.27
N GLY A 26 11.20 26.12 -3.08
CA GLY A 26 12.42 25.46 -3.58
C GLY A 26 13.00 24.39 -2.64
N ASP A 27 12.49 24.24 -1.42
CA ASP A 27 12.85 23.09 -0.59
C ASP A 27 12.28 21.80 -1.21
N SER A 28 13.18 20.87 -1.46
CA SER A 28 12.90 19.62 -2.14
C SER A 28 13.06 18.42 -1.21
N SER A 29 13.36 18.66 0.06
CA SER A 29 13.57 17.63 1.08
C SER A 29 12.31 17.45 1.93
N LEU A 30 11.93 18.47 2.72
CA LEU A 30 10.76 18.41 3.61
C LEU A 30 9.47 18.31 2.79
N VAL A 31 9.33 19.13 1.76
CA VAL A 31 8.16 19.10 0.87
C VAL A 31 7.99 17.73 0.22
N ARG A 32 9.07 17.13 -0.33
CA ARG A 32 8.98 15.79 -0.93
C ARG A 32 8.68 14.74 0.12
N PHE A 33 9.24 14.87 1.32
CA PHE A 33 8.92 13.99 2.44
C PHE A 33 7.43 14.07 2.77
N VAL A 34 6.87 15.26 2.99
CA VAL A 34 5.45 15.42 3.34
C VAL A 34 4.55 14.98 2.19
N ALA A 35 4.86 15.33 0.94
CA ALA A 35 4.08 14.92 -0.23
C ALA A 35 4.17 13.40 -0.49
N GLY A 36 5.33 12.78 -0.27
CA GLY A 36 5.51 11.33 -0.33
C GLY A 36 4.80 10.61 0.81
N TYR A 37 4.87 11.17 2.02
CA TYR A 37 4.17 10.67 3.19
C TYR A 37 2.66 10.71 3.01
N ALA A 38 2.12 11.84 2.54
CA ALA A 38 0.71 12.03 2.25
C ALA A 38 0.17 11.04 1.20
N ARG A 39 1.01 10.66 0.22
CA ARG A 39 0.67 9.66 -0.80
C ARG A 39 0.82 8.22 -0.32
N SER A 40 1.59 7.99 0.73
CA SER A 40 1.82 6.66 1.28
C SER A 40 0.62 6.19 2.09
N PRO A 41 0.43 4.86 2.29
CA PRO A 41 -0.59 4.34 3.20
C PRO A 41 -0.39 4.82 4.65
N LEU A 42 0.81 5.30 4.98
CA LEU A 42 1.13 5.88 6.28
C LEU A 42 0.64 7.33 6.43
N GLY A 43 0.24 7.99 5.33
CA GLY A 43 -0.24 9.38 5.33
C GLY A 43 -1.48 9.64 6.18
N LYS A 44 -2.22 8.59 6.56
CA LYS A 44 -3.36 8.65 7.48
C LYS A 44 -2.96 8.66 8.96
N PHE A 45 -1.70 8.31 9.24
CA PHE A 45 -1.19 8.06 10.57
C PHE A 45 -0.27 9.18 11.07
N VAL A 46 -0.36 9.46 12.37
CA VAL A 46 0.57 10.28 13.14
C VAL A 46 1.55 9.33 13.81
N ILE A 47 2.86 9.50 13.58
CA ILE A 47 3.87 8.60 14.16
C ILE A 47 4.26 9.07 15.55
N GLY A 48 4.18 8.17 16.52
CA GLY A 48 4.53 8.46 17.91
C GLY A 48 3.35 9.04 18.70
N SER A 49 3.67 9.77 19.77
CA SER A 49 2.67 10.38 20.67
C SER A 49 2.13 11.74 20.19
N GLY A 50 2.58 12.24 19.04
CA GLY A 50 2.15 13.52 18.46
C GLY A 50 2.69 14.78 19.13
N GLY A 51 2.97 14.75 20.44
CA GLY A 51 3.34 15.94 21.24
C GLY A 51 4.80 16.40 21.18
N SER A 52 5.59 15.96 20.20
CA SER A 52 6.99 16.40 20.02
C SER A 52 7.01 17.80 19.40
N LYS A 53 7.65 18.77 20.07
CA LYS A 53 7.72 20.16 19.56
C LYS A 53 9.04 20.43 18.84
N CYS A 54 8.98 21.04 17.66
CA CYS A 54 10.16 21.40 16.89
C CYS A 54 10.07 22.85 16.41
N ASP A 55 11.22 23.53 16.35
CA ASP A 55 11.30 24.82 15.67
C ASP A 55 11.48 24.63 14.17
N PHE A 56 10.68 25.34 13.39
CA PHE A 56 10.84 25.49 11.94
C PHE A 56 11.24 26.92 11.63
N THR A 57 12.07 27.10 10.59
CA THR A 57 12.53 28.42 10.16
C THR A 57 12.24 28.60 8.68
N TYR A 58 11.52 29.65 8.34
CA TYR A 58 11.24 29.99 6.95
C TYR A 58 12.51 30.49 6.25
N VAL A 59 12.73 30.10 4.99
CA VAL A 59 13.96 30.39 4.24
C VAL A 59 14.29 31.88 4.15
N GLU A 60 13.29 32.75 3.91
CA GLU A 60 13.51 34.19 3.86
C GLU A 60 13.86 34.78 5.23
N ASN A 61 13.38 34.19 6.33
CA ASN A 61 13.77 34.60 7.67
C ASN A 61 15.24 34.26 7.97
N VAL A 62 15.77 33.18 7.36
CA VAL A 62 17.21 32.88 7.44
C VAL A 62 18.01 33.86 6.60
N ALA A 63 17.53 34.23 5.41
CA ALA A 63 18.17 35.28 4.61
C ALA A 63 18.20 36.61 5.37
N HIS A 64 17.08 37.00 5.99
CA HIS A 64 17.01 38.19 6.86
C HIS A 64 18.00 38.12 8.02
N ALA A 65 18.15 36.94 8.66
CA ALA A 65 19.13 36.75 9.73
C ALA A 65 20.58 36.96 9.27
N ASN A 66 20.92 36.58 8.02
CA ASN A 66 22.25 36.85 7.45
C ASN A 66 22.49 38.34 7.27
N ILE A 67 21.50 39.10 6.79
CA ILE A 67 21.58 40.56 6.65
C ILE A 67 21.74 41.22 8.02
N CYS A 68 20.96 40.81 9.02
CA CYS A 68 21.10 41.30 10.39
C CYS A 68 22.49 40.97 10.96
N ALA A 69 23.02 39.78 10.68
CA ALA A 69 24.32 39.36 11.16
C ALA A 69 25.47 40.19 10.56
N GLU A 70 25.43 40.46 9.26
CA GLU A 70 26.36 41.36 8.58
C GLU A 70 26.32 42.76 9.21
N GLN A 71 25.14 43.36 9.31
CA GLN A 71 24.95 44.69 9.89
C GLN A 71 25.47 44.76 11.34
N ALA A 72 25.23 43.72 12.13
CA ALA A 72 25.67 43.64 13.51
C ALA A 72 27.19 43.40 13.64
N LEU A 73 27.82 42.70 12.69
CA LEU A 73 29.28 42.57 12.60
C LEU A 73 29.97 43.89 12.23
N CYS A 74 29.31 44.74 11.43
CA CYS A 74 29.81 46.08 11.10
C CYS A 74 29.65 47.06 12.26
N SER A 75 28.44 47.12 12.86
CA SER A 75 28.06 48.12 13.86
C SER A 75 28.41 47.74 15.29
N ASN A 76 28.39 46.45 15.64
CA ASN A 76 28.55 45.95 17.01
C ASN A 76 29.42 44.67 17.08
N ALA A 77 30.57 44.72 16.41
CA ALA A 77 31.51 43.61 16.34
C ALA A 77 31.87 43.03 17.71
N ALA A 78 32.11 43.88 18.72
CA ALA A 78 32.50 43.42 20.07
C ALA A 78 31.46 42.47 20.70
N SER A 79 30.17 42.67 20.41
CA SER A 79 29.12 41.80 20.91
C SER A 79 28.92 40.54 20.05
N VAL A 80 29.23 40.57 18.76
CA VAL A 80 28.79 39.57 17.76
C VAL A 80 29.89 38.68 17.22
N ALA A 81 31.08 39.25 17.01
CA ALA A 81 32.25 38.57 16.45
C ALA A 81 32.64 37.33 17.28
N GLY A 82 33.04 36.26 16.58
CA GLY A 82 33.49 35.00 17.16
C GLY A 82 32.41 34.18 17.86
N LYS A 83 31.12 34.52 17.71
CA LYS A 83 30.02 33.88 18.46
C LYS A 83 29.01 33.12 17.57
N PRO A 84 28.44 32.01 18.08
CA PRO A 84 27.32 31.34 17.44
C PRO A 84 25.97 31.93 17.89
N PHE A 85 25.00 31.92 16.99
CA PHE A 85 23.62 32.36 17.18
C PHE A 85 22.64 31.35 16.60
N PHE A 86 21.58 31.04 17.35
CA PHE A 86 20.46 30.25 16.83
C PHE A 86 19.45 31.16 16.17
N VAL A 87 18.92 30.72 15.02
CA VAL A 87 17.94 31.45 14.21
C VAL A 87 16.73 30.54 14.02
N THR A 88 15.55 31.00 14.45
CA THR A 88 14.28 30.29 14.29
C THR A 88 13.15 31.29 14.08
N ASN A 89 11.97 30.84 13.64
CA ASN A 89 10.77 31.69 13.60
C ASN A 89 10.28 32.09 15.01
N GLY A 90 10.80 31.50 16.08
CA GLY A 90 10.37 31.82 17.45
C GLY A 90 8.95 31.34 17.79
N GLU A 91 8.38 30.46 16.98
CA GLU A 91 7.05 29.87 17.10
C GLU A 91 7.16 28.34 17.20
N PRO A 92 7.48 27.77 18.39
CA PRO A 92 7.60 26.33 18.53
C PRO A 92 6.24 25.66 18.34
N ILE A 93 6.16 24.77 17.35
CA ILE A 93 4.94 24.05 16.98
C ILE A 93 5.13 22.55 17.19
N GLU A 94 4.04 21.83 17.41
CA GLU A 94 4.09 20.36 17.38
C GLU A 94 4.46 19.90 15.97
N THR A 95 5.40 18.96 15.89
CA THR A 95 5.99 18.51 14.62
C THR A 95 4.90 17.97 13.69
N TRP A 96 3.94 17.23 14.25
CA TRP A 96 2.80 16.70 13.51
C TRP A 96 1.73 17.74 13.18
N GLU A 97 1.62 18.80 13.97
CA GLU A 97 0.78 19.96 13.63
C GLU A 97 1.35 20.67 12.40
N PHE A 98 2.66 20.91 12.38
CA PHE A 98 3.34 21.49 11.21
C PHE A 98 3.17 20.63 9.96
N VAL A 99 3.39 19.32 10.06
CA VAL A 99 3.18 18.38 8.94
C VAL A 99 1.72 18.40 8.49
N SER A 100 0.77 18.46 9.43
CA SER A 100 -0.66 18.54 9.13
C SER A 100 -1.03 19.82 8.39
N CYS A 101 -0.58 20.99 8.86
CA CYS A 101 -0.79 22.27 8.18
C CYS A 101 -0.18 22.27 6.77
N MET A 102 1.02 21.69 6.60
CA MET A 102 1.65 21.57 5.28
C MET A 102 0.85 20.64 4.35
N MET A 103 0.34 19.51 4.86
CA MET A 103 -0.52 18.60 4.10
C MET A 103 -1.83 19.28 3.68
N GLU A 104 -2.48 19.99 4.59
CA GLU A 104 -3.71 20.74 4.32
C GLU A 104 -3.48 21.84 3.27
N ALA A 105 -2.39 22.60 3.40
CA ALA A 105 -2.02 23.63 2.44
C ALA A 105 -1.74 23.06 1.04
N MET A 106 -1.28 21.80 0.95
CA MET A 106 -1.12 21.07 -0.32
C MET A 106 -2.41 20.36 -0.81
N GLY A 107 -3.55 20.53 -0.12
CA GLY A 107 -4.82 19.89 -0.47
C GLY A 107 -4.93 18.41 -0.09
N CYS A 108 -4.06 17.91 0.79
CA CYS A 108 -4.07 16.53 1.28
C CYS A 108 -4.91 16.40 2.57
N GLN A 109 -5.41 15.19 2.86
CA GLN A 109 -6.16 14.92 4.08
C GLN A 109 -5.24 14.89 5.31
N ARG A 110 -5.71 15.50 6.41
CA ARG A 110 -5.01 15.51 7.70
C ARG A 110 -4.88 14.10 8.30
N PRO A 111 -3.71 13.69 8.81
CA PRO A 111 -3.56 12.43 9.54
C PRO A 111 -4.35 12.44 10.86
N ARG A 112 -5.02 11.34 11.20
CA ARG A 112 -5.93 11.26 12.37
C ARG A 112 -5.63 10.10 13.33
N VAL A 113 -4.87 9.11 12.90
CA VAL A 113 -4.69 7.87 13.67
C VAL A 113 -3.28 7.80 14.24
N ASN A 114 -3.14 7.66 15.55
CA ASN A 114 -1.82 7.54 16.17
C ASN A 114 -1.25 6.14 15.96
N LEU A 115 -0.04 6.05 15.40
CA LEU A 115 0.72 4.83 15.22
C LEU A 115 1.94 4.86 16.16
N PRO A 116 2.06 3.91 17.12
CA PRO A 116 3.20 3.88 18.03
C PRO A 116 4.53 3.72 17.29
N ALA A 117 5.49 4.62 17.55
CA ALA A 117 6.80 4.63 16.89
C ALA A 117 7.57 3.30 17.02
N LYS A 118 7.37 2.56 18.12
CA LYS A 118 7.98 1.23 18.34
C LYS A 118 7.56 0.21 17.30
N MET A 119 6.30 0.21 16.86
CA MET A 119 5.82 -0.73 15.84
C MET A 119 6.52 -0.49 14.50
N LEU A 120 6.68 0.78 14.14
CA LEU A 120 7.35 1.18 12.91
C LEU A 120 8.85 0.83 12.95
N LEU A 121 9.51 1.03 14.10
CA LEU A 121 10.91 0.66 14.27
C LEU A 121 11.14 -0.86 14.14
N ILE A 122 10.25 -1.67 14.74
CA ILE A 122 10.29 -3.14 14.61
C ILE A 122 10.06 -3.56 13.16
N ALA A 123 9.08 -2.96 12.47
CA ALA A 123 8.81 -3.23 11.07
C ALA A 123 10.01 -2.88 10.17
N ALA A 124 10.67 -1.74 10.42
CA ALA A 124 11.87 -1.33 9.71
C ALA A 124 13.04 -2.31 9.94
N GLN A 125 13.26 -2.75 11.19
CA GLN A 125 14.29 -3.75 11.53
C GLN A 125 14.02 -5.09 10.86
N PHE A 126 12.75 -5.53 10.84
CA PHE A 126 12.35 -6.78 10.22
C PHE A 126 12.52 -6.74 8.70
N SER A 127 12.15 -5.63 8.06
CA SER A 127 12.43 -5.37 6.64
C SER A 127 13.92 -5.46 6.35
N ASN A 128 14.75 -4.79 7.15
CA ASN A 128 16.20 -4.76 6.96
C ASN A 128 16.85 -6.15 7.13
N MET A 129 16.35 -6.94 8.09
CA MET A 129 16.75 -8.33 8.28
C MET A 129 16.35 -9.21 7.08
N ILE A 130 15.13 -9.05 6.55
CA ILE A 130 14.65 -9.75 5.35
C ILE A 130 15.53 -9.42 4.15
N HIS A 131 15.85 -8.14 3.91
CA HIS A 131 16.74 -7.74 2.81
C HIS A 131 18.11 -8.41 2.92
N HIS A 132 18.71 -8.41 4.11
CA HIS A 132 20.03 -9.00 4.34
C HIS A 132 20.02 -10.53 4.24
N ARG A 133 18.92 -11.20 4.61
CA ARG A 133 18.83 -12.68 4.61
C ARG A 133 18.40 -13.27 3.27
N LEU A 134 17.51 -12.61 2.54
CA LEU A 134 16.92 -13.13 1.30
C LEU A 134 17.55 -12.55 0.03
N GLY A 135 18.45 -11.56 0.14
CA GLY A 135 19.08 -10.93 -1.04
C GLY A 135 18.10 -10.23 -1.98
N LEU A 136 16.84 -10.04 -1.54
CA LEU A 136 15.81 -9.33 -2.26
C LEU A 136 16.04 -7.84 -2.07
N GLN A 137 16.71 -7.25 -3.06
CA GLN A 137 16.90 -5.81 -3.18
C GLN A 137 15.54 -5.17 -3.51
N MET A 138 14.77 -4.87 -2.48
CA MET A 138 13.48 -4.21 -2.60
C MET A 138 13.78 -2.72 -2.81
N SER A 139 13.71 -2.25 -4.06
CA SER A 139 14.00 -0.85 -4.44
C SER A 139 13.05 0.18 -3.83
N SER A 140 12.02 -0.26 -3.10
CA SER A 140 11.16 0.61 -2.34
C SER A 140 11.86 0.97 -1.02
N THR A 141 12.64 2.04 -1.04
CA THR A 141 13.11 2.66 0.20
C THR A 141 11.91 2.89 1.11
N PRO A 142 11.92 2.36 2.35
CA PRO A 142 10.82 2.60 3.27
C PRO A 142 10.65 4.11 3.42
N PRO A 143 9.42 4.66 3.29
CA PRO A 143 9.17 6.11 3.32
C PRO A 143 9.58 6.76 4.66
N LEU A 144 9.94 5.96 5.66
CA LEU A 144 10.37 6.39 6.98
C LEU A 144 11.72 5.79 7.32
N TYR A 145 12.76 6.59 7.12
CA TYR A 145 14.09 6.30 7.63
C TYR A 145 14.07 6.33 9.17
N PRO A 146 14.87 5.49 9.86
CA PRO A 146 15.02 5.56 11.32
C PRO A 146 15.32 6.97 11.84
N ASP A 147 16.10 7.75 11.08
CA ASP A 147 16.42 9.14 11.40
C ASP A 147 15.20 10.06 11.33
N ALA A 148 14.32 9.86 10.35
CA ALA A 148 13.06 10.61 10.24
C ALA A 148 12.14 10.29 11.42
N VAL A 149 12.02 9.00 11.80
CA VAL A 149 11.23 8.58 12.96
C VAL A 149 11.80 9.18 14.26
N TYR A 150 13.12 9.14 14.41
CA TYR A 150 13.80 9.73 15.56
C TYR A 150 13.58 11.25 15.64
N PHE A 151 13.71 11.94 14.51
CA PHE A 151 13.49 13.37 14.38
C PHE A 151 12.04 13.76 14.70
N LEU A 152 11.06 13.04 14.14
CA LEU A 152 9.64 13.28 14.39
C LEU A 152 9.21 12.97 15.83
N SER A 153 9.97 12.17 16.58
CA SER A 153 9.61 11.73 17.93
C SER A 153 10.20 12.57 19.07
N HIS A 154 11.19 13.43 18.80
CA HIS A 154 11.91 14.17 19.85
C HIS A 154 11.64 15.68 19.80
N THR A 155 11.43 16.28 20.97
CA THR A 155 11.28 17.72 21.11
C THR A 155 12.62 18.44 20.95
N ARG A 156 12.71 19.42 20.05
CA ARG A 156 13.88 20.26 19.79
C ARG A 156 13.46 21.72 19.60
N THR A 157 13.66 22.51 20.65
CA THR A 157 13.40 23.95 20.63
C THR A 157 14.65 24.74 21.00
N PHE A 158 14.86 25.89 20.39
CA PHE A 158 16.03 26.74 20.52
C PHE A 158 15.64 28.14 21.01
N ASN A 159 16.47 28.70 21.88
CA ASN A 159 16.25 30.06 22.39
C ASN A 159 16.96 31.09 21.49
N ILE A 160 16.16 31.93 20.83
CA ILE A 160 16.65 33.00 19.93
C ILE A 160 16.83 34.36 20.61
N SER A 161 16.71 34.46 21.94
CA SER A 161 16.85 35.72 22.68
C SER A 161 18.22 36.37 22.48
N LYS A 162 19.26 35.56 22.27
CA LYS A 162 20.61 36.05 21.96
C LYS A 162 20.67 36.73 20.59
N ALA A 163 20.05 36.12 19.57
CA ALA A 163 19.98 36.70 18.22
C ALA A 163 19.15 37.98 18.21
N ARG A 164 18.01 38.01 18.92
CA ARG A 164 17.18 39.22 19.07
C ARG A 164 17.95 40.39 19.68
N ARG A 165 18.69 40.16 20.77
CA ARG A 165 19.40 41.23 21.49
C ARG A 165 20.68 41.70 20.80
N GLN A 166 21.45 40.79 20.19
CA GLN A 166 22.79 41.10 19.71
C GLN A 166 22.84 41.32 18.19
N LEU A 167 21.99 40.63 17.42
CA LEU A 167 21.91 40.80 15.97
C LEU A 167 20.78 41.74 15.55
N GLY A 168 19.85 42.08 16.45
CA GLY A 168 18.61 42.78 16.08
C GLY A 168 17.65 41.92 15.26
N TYR A 169 17.85 40.60 15.23
CA TYR A 169 17.07 39.69 14.42
C TYR A 169 15.66 39.49 14.98
N ALA A 170 14.64 39.73 14.13
CA ALA A 170 13.27 39.29 14.35
C ALA A 170 12.73 38.61 13.07
N PRO A 171 11.93 37.54 13.21
CA PRO A 171 11.31 36.89 12.06
C PRO A 171 10.32 37.86 11.40
N THR A 172 10.45 38.01 10.08
CA THR A 172 9.63 38.91 9.25
C THR A 172 8.41 38.21 8.67
N VAL A 173 8.51 36.90 8.41
CA VAL A 173 7.43 36.06 7.89
C VAL A 173 6.97 35.12 8.99
N SER A 174 5.66 35.06 9.23
CA SER A 174 5.06 34.12 10.20
C SER A 174 5.23 32.67 9.74
N LEU A 175 5.14 31.71 10.66
CA LEU A 175 5.17 30.30 10.28
C LEU A 175 4.02 29.93 9.33
N GLU A 176 2.82 30.43 9.59
CA GLU A 176 1.62 30.18 8.78
C GLU A 176 1.77 30.72 7.34
N ASP A 177 2.20 31.97 7.19
CA ASP A 177 2.46 32.56 5.87
C ASP A 177 3.55 31.80 5.13
N GLY A 178 4.59 31.38 5.85
CA GLY A 178 5.66 30.56 5.29
C GLY A 178 5.13 29.23 4.74
N ILE A 179 4.22 28.56 5.46
CA ILE A 179 3.61 27.29 5.04
C ILE A 179 2.79 27.51 3.77
N MET A 180 1.93 28.53 3.74
CA MET A 180 1.10 28.83 2.57
C MET A 180 1.95 29.15 1.33
N ARG A 181 2.99 29.99 1.45
CA ARG A 181 3.91 30.31 0.36
C ARG A 181 4.67 29.08 -0.13
N THR A 182 5.08 28.21 0.80
CA THR A 182 5.75 26.95 0.46
C THR A 182 4.80 26.06 -0.34
N ALA A 183 3.58 25.84 0.13
CA ALA A 183 2.60 25.00 -0.56
C ALA A 183 2.25 25.55 -1.96
N ALA A 184 2.06 26.86 -2.11
CA ALA A 184 1.79 27.50 -3.40
C ALA A 184 2.91 27.22 -4.42
N SER A 185 4.17 27.30 -4.01
CA SER A 185 5.32 26.99 -4.90
C SER A 185 5.33 25.54 -5.38
N VAL A 186 4.78 24.62 -4.60
CA VAL A 186 4.71 23.18 -4.94
C VAL A 186 3.62 22.92 -5.96
N SER A 187 2.46 23.58 -5.83
CA SER A 187 1.39 23.54 -6.82
C SER A 187 1.89 24.04 -8.17
N GLU A 188 2.62 25.17 -8.21
CA GLU A 188 3.23 25.69 -9.43
C GLU A 188 4.27 24.73 -10.04
N LEU A 189 5.09 24.07 -9.20
CA LEU A 189 6.02 23.04 -9.64
C LEU A 189 5.29 21.79 -10.19
N GLN A 190 4.15 21.41 -9.60
CA GLN A 190 3.33 20.30 -10.10
C GLN A 190 2.60 20.66 -11.41
N ASP A 191 2.16 21.90 -11.59
CA ASP A 191 1.58 22.39 -12.84
C ASP A 191 2.65 22.44 -13.95
N ASN A 192 3.85 22.98 -13.67
CA ASN A 192 4.94 23.11 -14.64
C ASN A 192 5.59 21.77 -15.04
N LEU A 193 5.58 20.76 -14.16
CA LEU A 193 6.07 19.41 -14.46
C LEU A 193 4.98 18.50 -15.08
N GLY A 194 3.79 19.02 -15.39
CA GLY A 194 2.69 18.23 -15.95
C GLY A 194 2.09 17.20 -14.98
N ILE A 195 2.38 17.33 -13.68
CA ILE A 195 1.91 16.44 -12.61
C ILE A 195 0.45 16.76 -12.25
N SER A 196 -0.02 17.98 -12.52
CA SER A 196 -1.38 18.44 -12.24
C SER A 196 -2.48 17.68 -13.00
N ARG A 197 -2.19 17.13 -14.19
CA ARG A 197 -3.12 16.23 -14.88
C ARG A 197 -3.36 14.89 -14.16
N LYS A 198 -2.56 14.55 -13.14
CA LYS A 198 -2.78 13.41 -12.23
C LYS A 198 -3.45 13.79 -10.90
N GLN A 199 -3.78 15.07 -10.68
CA GLN A 199 -4.09 15.59 -9.35
C GLN A 199 -5.60 15.82 -9.09
N GLY A 200 -6.45 15.71 -10.12
CA GLY A 200 -7.91 15.78 -10.01
C GLY A 200 -8.64 14.42 -10.17
N SER A 201 -7.92 13.35 -10.41
CA SER A 201 -8.44 11.98 -10.39
C SER A 201 -7.30 11.13 -9.86
N CYS A 202 -7.55 10.40 -8.77
CA CYS A 202 -6.81 9.16 -8.51
C CYS A 202 -6.71 8.42 -9.86
N GLY A 203 -5.53 8.40 -10.46
CA GLY A 203 -5.35 7.67 -11.71
C GLY A 203 -5.65 6.23 -11.37
N SER A 204 -6.65 5.63 -12.02
CA SER A 204 -7.07 4.24 -11.82
C SER A 204 -5.81 3.37 -11.72
N SER A 205 -5.51 2.86 -10.52
CA SER A 205 -4.39 1.94 -10.34
C SER A 205 -4.58 0.74 -11.26
N LYS A 206 -3.51 0.00 -11.61
CA LYS A 206 -3.73 -1.23 -12.39
C LYS A 206 -4.69 -2.17 -11.68
N ALA A 207 -4.69 -2.17 -10.34
CA ALA A 207 -5.67 -2.87 -9.52
C ALA A 207 -7.10 -2.40 -9.79
N ASP A 208 -7.35 -1.09 -9.86
CA ASP A 208 -8.66 -0.51 -10.18
C ASP A 208 -9.13 -0.87 -11.60
N LYS A 209 -8.21 -0.89 -12.57
CA LYS A 209 -8.49 -1.38 -13.93
C LYS A 209 -8.78 -2.88 -13.97
N LEU A 210 -8.06 -3.69 -13.20
CA LEU A 210 -8.23 -5.14 -13.10
C LEU A 210 -9.56 -5.51 -12.41
N LEU A 211 -9.99 -4.71 -11.44
CA LEU A 211 -11.23 -4.90 -10.69
C LEU A 211 -12.45 -4.27 -11.39
N GLY A 212 -12.23 -3.49 -12.44
CA GLY A 212 -13.28 -2.99 -13.33
C GLY A 212 -13.99 -1.72 -12.84
N SER A 213 -13.28 -0.83 -12.14
CA SER A 213 -13.75 0.51 -11.68
C SER A 213 -15.24 0.52 -11.28
N GLY A 214 -15.53 0.08 -10.07
CA GLY A 214 -16.89 0.01 -9.55
C GLY A 214 -16.91 -0.38 -8.08
N VAL A 215 -18.09 -0.73 -7.57
CA VAL A 215 -18.31 -0.99 -6.13
C VAL A 215 -17.35 -2.05 -5.58
N ALA A 216 -16.99 -3.07 -6.37
CA ALA A 216 -16.04 -4.10 -5.96
C ALA A 216 -14.60 -3.55 -5.78
N ALA A 217 -14.17 -2.65 -6.68
CA ALA A 217 -12.87 -1.99 -6.56
C ALA A 217 -12.83 -1.08 -5.33
N ASP A 218 -13.89 -0.31 -5.09
CA ASP A 218 -14.00 0.57 -3.91
C ASP A 218 -13.92 -0.21 -2.60
N ILE A 219 -14.57 -1.38 -2.56
CA ILE A 219 -14.57 -2.26 -1.38
C ILE A 219 -13.19 -2.90 -1.19
N LEU A 220 -12.64 -3.54 -2.22
CA LEU A 220 -11.38 -4.28 -2.14
C LEU A 220 -10.14 -3.38 -1.96
N LEU A 221 -10.20 -2.14 -2.45
CA LEU A 221 -9.15 -1.12 -2.26
C LEU A 221 -9.39 -0.23 -1.03
N TRP A 222 -10.40 -0.54 -0.20
CA TRP A 222 -10.69 0.18 1.05
C TRP A 222 -10.91 1.70 0.86
N ARG A 223 -11.54 2.10 -0.25
CA ARG A 223 -11.88 3.51 -0.50
C ARG A 223 -12.95 4.02 0.47
N ASP A 224 -13.91 3.16 0.82
CA ASP A 224 -14.93 3.39 1.84
C ASP A 224 -14.76 2.41 3.00
N GLU A 225 -14.01 2.82 4.02
CA GLU A 225 -13.66 1.98 5.16
C GLU A 225 -14.88 1.40 5.88
N LYS A 226 -16.00 2.14 5.95
CA LYS A 226 -17.22 1.68 6.63
C LYS A 226 -17.91 0.59 5.84
N LYS A 227 -18.06 0.76 4.53
CA LYS A 227 -18.64 -0.28 3.67
C LYS A 227 -17.75 -1.50 3.63
N THR A 228 -16.45 -1.33 3.42
CA THR A 228 -15.49 -2.44 3.39
C THR A 228 -15.51 -3.23 4.69
N PHE A 229 -15.48 -2.55 5.84
CA PHE A 229 -15.56 -3.23 7.14
C PHE A 229 -16.87 -3.99 7.34
N SER A 230 -18.01 -3.43 6.90
CA SER A 230 -19.30 -4.11 6.93
C SER A 230 -19.30 -5.38 6.07
N TYR A 231 -18.76 -5.32 4.85
CA TYR A 231 -18.68 -6.49 3.97
C TYR A 231 -17.72 -7.55 4.49
N ILE A 232 -16.55 -7.16 5.00
CA ILE A 232 -15.60 -8.10 5.62
C ILE A 232 -16.24 -8.78 6.83
N THR A 233 -16.95 -8.03 7.67
CA THR A 233 -17.63 -8.56 8.86
C THR A 233 -18.73 -9.54 8.44
N LEU A 234 -19.56 -9.18 7.46
CA LEU A 234 -20.61 -10.05 6.93
C LEU A 234 -20.03 -11.35 6.34
N LEU A 235 -18.96 -11.22 5.57
CA LEU A 235 -18.29 -12.34 4.92
C LEU A 235 -17.59 -13.26 5.93
N PHE A 236 -17.01 -12.69 6.99
CA PHE A 236 -16.46 -13.44 8.11
C PHE A 236 -17.55 -14.19 8.88
N LEU A 237 -18.70 -13.56 9.14
CA LEU A 237 -19.85 -14.21 9.78
C LEU A 237 -20.39 -15.36 8.92
N LEU A 238 -20.45 -15.18 7.60
CA LEU A 238 -20.86 -16.21 6.65
C LEU A 238 -19.85 -17.36 6.62
N PHE A 239 -18.55 -17.06 6.55
CA PHE A 239 -17.49 -18.05 6.66
C PHE A 239 -17.56 -18.81 7.98
N TYR A 240 -17.83 -18.11 9.09
CA TYR A 240 -18.00 -18.71 10.40
C TYR A 240 -19.18 -19.69 10.44
N TRP A 241 -20.33 -19.30 9.88
CA TRP A 241 -21.54 -20.12 9.84
C TRP A 241 -21.37 -21.41 9.00
N PHE A 242 -20.64 -21.33 7.89
CA PHE A 242 -20.48 -22.46 6.97
C PHE A 242 -19.30 -23.37 7.29
N PHE A 243 -18.21 -22.84 7.85
CA PHE A 243 -16.93 -23.58 7.93
C PHE A 243 -16.32 -23.68 9.33
N LEU A 244 -16.55 -22.72 10.24
CA LEU A 244 -16.01 -22.78 11.61
C LEU A 244 -16.98 -23.39 12.60
N SER A 245 -18.28 -23.17 12.40
CA SER A 245 -19.30 -23.96 13.08
C SER A 245 -19.08 -25.43 12.71
N ASP A 246 -19.07 -26.36 13.66
CA ASP A 246 -18.85 -27.80 13.45
C ASP A 246 -19.91 -28.51 12.56
N ARG A 247 -20.64 -27.74 11.76
CA ARG A 247 -21.65 -28.15 10.80
C ARG A 247 -21.00 -28.41 9.45
N THR A 248 -21.56 -29.35 8.71
CA THR A 248 -21.18 -29.55 7.30
C THR A 248 -21.82 -28.48 6.43
N PHE A 249 -21.13 -28.09 5.36
CA PHE A 249 -21.63 -27.14 4.36
C PHE A 249 -23.04 -27.50 3.87
N VAL A 250 -23.28 -28.80 3.66
CA VAL A 250 -24.57 -29.35 3.23
C VAL A 250 -25.68 -29.08 4.26
N SER A 251 -25.41 -29.30 5.56
CA SER A 251 -26.39 -29.07 6.61
C SER A 251 -26.73 -27.58 6.77
N SER A 252 -25.72 -26.70 6.72
CA SER A 252 -25.94 -25.24 6.78
C SER A 252 -26.72 -24.74 5.57
N SER A 253 -26.40 -25.22 4.37
CA SER A 253 -27.13 -24.87 3.14
C SER A 253 -28.59 -25.30 3.19
N ALA A 254 -28.85 -26.54 3.64
CA ALA A 254 -30.21 -27.07 3.78
C ALA A 254 -31.06 -26.24 4.76
N LYS A 255 -30.48 -25.79 5.88
CA LYS A 255 -31.19 -24.92 6.84
C LYS A 255 -31.53 -23.56 6.26
N ILE A 256 -30.62 -22.95 5.48
CA ILE A 256 -30.87 -21.67 4.81
C ILE A 256 -32.00 -21.84 3.78
N LEU A 257 -31.93 -22.88 2.95
CA LEU A 257 -33.00 -23.22 2.01
C LEU A 257 -34.35 -23.43 2.71
N LEU A 258 -34.36 -24.10 3.86
CA LEU A 258 -35.57 -24.31 4.65
C LEU A 258 -36.14 -22.98 5.18
N VAL A 259 -35.29 -22.09 5.70
CA VAL A 259 -35.71 -20.75 6.15
C VAL A 259 -36.24 -19.91 5.00
N ILE A 260 -35.58 -19.93 3.83
CA ILE A 260 -36.05 -19.22 2.64
C ILE A 260 -37.41 -19.77 2.19
N SER A 261 -37.55 -21.09 2.12
CA SER A 261 -38.81 -21.75 1.76
C SER A 261 -39.93 -21.38 2.75
N LEU A 262 -39.63 -21.38 4.06
CA LEU A 262 -40.58 -20.96 5.08
C LEU A 262 -40.96 -19.48 4.96
N ALA A 263 -40.00 -18.60 4.67
CA ALA A 263 -40.25 -17.18 4.46
C ALA A 263 -41.12 -16.93 3.22
N LEU A 264 -40.83 -17.62 2.11
CA LEU A 264 -41.65 -17.58 0.89
C LEU A 264 -43.05 -18.12 1.15
N TYR A 265 -43.18 -19.20 1.93
CA TYR A 265 -44.45 -19.76 2.34
C TYR A 265 -45.28 -18.77 3.16
N ILE A 266 -44.68 -18.16 4.20
CA ILE A 266 -45.33 -17.14 5.02
C ILE A 266 -45.75 -15.94 4.17
N HIS A 267 -44.86 -15.47 3.28
CA HIS A 267 -45.16 -14.38 2.34
C HIS A 267 -46.29 -14.73 1.38
N GLY A 268 -46.38 -15.97 0.90
CA GLY A 268 -47.46 -16.44 0.03
C GLY A 268 -48.81 -16.57 0.72
N VAL A 269 -48.82 -16.89 2.02
CA VAL A 269 -50.03 -17.03 2.85
C VAL A 269 -50.53 -15.68 3.38
N LEU A 270 -49.69 -14.64 3.42
CA LEU A 270 -50.06 -13.32 3.92
C LEU A 270 -51.22 -12.69 3.10
N PRO A 271 -52.25 -12.12 3.75
CA PRO A 271 -53.29 -11.35 3.06
C PRO A 271 -52.71 -10.10 2.39
N SER A 272 -53.32 -9.64 1.29
CA SER A 272 -52.87 -8.43 0.56
C SER A 272 -52.97 -7.13 1.37
N LYS A 273 -53.67 -7.15 2.51
CA LYS A 273 -53.73 -6.05 3.48
C LYS A 273 -53.52 -6.62 4.88
N VAL A 274 -52.45 -6.18 5.55
CA VAL A 274 -52.15 -6.50 6.95
C VAL A 274 -51.86 -5.19 7.67
N TYR A 275 -52.65 -4.86 8.70
CA TYR A 275 -52.48 -3.66 9.54
C TYR A 275 -52.27 -2.33 8.75
N GLY A 276 -52.95 -2.16 7.61
CA GLY A 276 -52.90 -0.92 6.81
C GLY A 276 -51.76 -0.84 5.80
N PHE A 277 -50.86 -1.82 5.75
CA PHE A 277 -49.82 -1.91 4.72
C PHE A 277 -50.25 -2.87 3.60
N THR A 278 -50.12 -2.44 2.34
CA THR A 278 -50.30 -3.28 1.15
C THR A 278 -49.05 -4.11 0.90
N VAL A 279 -49.17 -5.42 1.02
CA VAL A 279 -48.08 -6.36 0.71
C VAL A 279 -48.19 -6.74 -0.76
N GLU A 280 -47.18 -6.37 -1.54
CA GLU A 280 -47.07 -6.73 -2.96
C GLU A 280 -46.82 -8.24 -3.07
N LYS A 281 -47.75 -8.98 -3.67
CA LYS A 281 -47.61 -10.43 -3.84
C LYS A 281 -46.57 -10.71 -4.92
N VAL A 282 -45.66 -11.64 -4.66
CA VAL A 282 -44.68 -12.10 -5.65
C VAL A 282 -45.43 -12.71 -6.83
N THR A 283 -45.29 -12.11 -8.00
CA THR A 283 -45.87 -12.57 -9.26
C THR A 283 -45.17 -13.86 -9.73
N PRO A 284 -45.89 -14.81 -10.37
CA PRO A 284 -45.31 -16.08 -10.87
C PRO A 284 -44.11 -15.88 -11.80
N ASP A 285 -44.08 -14.76 -12.52
CA ASP A 285 -43.01 -14.36 -13.44
C ASP A 285 -41.64 -14.25 -12.75
N CYS A 286 -41.58 -14.00 -11.43
CA CYS A 286 -40.32 -14.00 -10.67
C CYS A 286 -39.71 -15.41 -10.49
N PHE A 287 -40.48 -16.47 -10.72
CA PHE A 287 -40.04 -17.87 -10.61
C PHE A 287 -39.83 -18.54 -11.98
N GLU A 288 -40.18 -17.88 -13.08
CA GLU A 288 -39.79 -18.32 -14.42
C GLU A 288 -38.30 -18.08 -14.63
N VAL A 289 -37.50 -19.12 -14.39
CA VAL A 289 -36.09 -19.14 -14.78
C VAL A 289 -36.05 -19.12 -16.31
N SER A 290 -35.61 -18.00 -16.90
CA SER A 290 -35.55 -17.89 -18.35
C SER A 290 -34.69 -19.00 -18.93
N ASP A 291 -35.16 -19.63 -20.01
CA ASP A 291 -34.47 -20.77 -20.64
C ASP A 291 -33.04 -20.39 -21.06
N SER A 292 -32.84 -19.13 -21.43
CA SER A 292 -31.53 -18.52 -21.72
C SER A 292 -30.58 -18.45 -20.52
N THR A 293 -31.09 -18.23 -19.31
CA THR A 293 -30.29 -18.14 -18.07
C THR A 293 -29.75 -19.52 -17.66
N LEU A 294 -30.48 -20.59 -17.98
CA LEU A 294 -30.04 -21.97 -17.71
C LEU A 294 -29.13 -22.52 -18.82
N ARG A 295 -29.40 -22.18 -20.08
CA ARG A 295 -28.67 -22.71 -21.24
C ARG A 295 -27.21 -22.28 -21.27
N ASN A 296 -26.93 -21.03 -20.91
CA ASN A 296 -25.58 -20.45 -20.93
C ASN A 296 -24.58 -21.16 -19.99
N PRO A 297 -24.89 -21.37 -18.69
CA PRO A 297 -23.98 -22.10 -17.80
C PRO A 297 -23.83 -23.57 -18.20
N ILE A 298 -24.89 -24.23 -18.67
CA ILE A 298 -24.81 -25.62 -19.14
C ILE A 298 -23.90 -25.74 -20.36
N MET A 299 -24.04 -24.84 -21.35
CA MET A 299 -23.16 -24.81 -22.52
C MET A 299 -21.71 -24.50 -22.13
N CYS A 300 -21.49 -23.58 -21.18
CA CYS A 300 -20.17 -23.28 -20.66
C CYS A 300 -19.53 -24.52 -20.02
N MET A 301 -20.25 -25.22 -19.13
CA MET A 301 -19.75 -26.46 -18.53
C MET A 301 -19.44 -27.53 -19.57
N ALA A 302 -20.34 -27.74 -20.54
CA ALA A 302 -20.12 -28.71 -21.61
C ALA A 302 -18.87 -28.37 -22.44
N SER A 303 -18.67 -27.09 -22.75
CA SER A 303 -17.48 -26.61 -23.47
C SER A 303 -16.18 -26.82 -22.67
N LEU A 304 -16.21 -26.56 -21.36
CA LEU A 304 -15.07 -26.74 -20.46
C LEU A 304 -14.71 -28.21 -20.32
N TRP A 305 -15.72 -29.07 -20.15
CA TRP A 305 -15.56 -30.52 -20.07
C TRP A 305 -14.97 -31.08 -21.37
N ASN A 306 -15.53 -30.70 -22.52
CA ASN A 306 -15.05 -31.14 -23.82
C ASN A 306 -13.63 -30.64 -24.11
N GLY A 307 -13.31 -29.39 -23.74
CA GLY A 307 -11.96 -28.84 -23.84
C GLY A 307 -10.95 -29.55 -22.93
N GLY A 308 -11.37 -29.93 -21.73
CA GLY A 308 -10.57 -30.73 -20.80
C GLY A 308 -10.24 -32.11 -21.36
N ILE A 309 -11.25 -32.83 -21.85
CA ILE A 309 -11.08 -34.15 -22.48
C ILE A 309 -10.18 -34.06 -23.71
N HIS A 310 -10.35 -33.02 -24.54
CA HIS A 310 -9.51 -32.84 -25.72
C HIS A 310 -8.04 -32.65 -25.34
N LYS A 311 -7.73 -31.82 -24.32
CA LYS A 311 -6.37 -31.65 -23.81
C LYS A 311 -5.79 -32.94 -23.22
N LEU A 312 -6.60 -33.73 -22.51
CA LEU A 312 -6.19 -35.04 -21.99
C LEU A 312 -5.87 -36.03 -23.12
N ARG A 313 -6.62 -35.99 -24.23
CA ARG A 313 -6.36 -36.81 -25.41
C ARG A 313 -5.03 -36.42 -26.08
N VAL A 314 -4.81 -35.13 -26.31
CA VAL A 314 -3.54 -34.61 -26.88
C VAL A 314 -2.35 -34.94 -25.96
N LEU A 315 -2.56 -34.90 -24.64
CA LEU A 315 -1.57 -35.31 -23.66
C LEU A 315 -1.24 -36.82 -23.74
N ALA A 316 -2.25 -37.66 -24.00
CA ALA A 316 -2.08 -39.11 -24.15
C ALA A 316 -1.39 -39.49 -25.47
N GLU A 317 -1.57 -38.70 -26.53
CA GLU A 317 -0.88 -38.86 -27.82
C GLU A 317 0.61 -38.45 -27.74
N GLY A 318 0.99 -37.64 -26.75
CA GLY A 318 2.38 -37.42 -26.35
C GLY A 318 3.18 -36.44 -27.22
N ASP A 319 2.50 -35.68 -28.08
CA ASP A 319 3.15 -34.81 -29.07
C ASP A 319 3.66 -33.47 -28.49
N ASP A 320 3.08 -33.00 -27.37
CA ASP A 320 3.42 -31.70 -26.76
C ASP A 320 3.89 -31.80 -25.28
N TRP A 321 5.21 -31.83 -25.11
CA TRP A 321 5.87 -31.82 -23.80
C TRP A 321 5.58 -30.57 -22.96
N GLY A 322 5.31 -29.42 -23.60
CA GLY A 322 5.00 -28.18 -22.89
C GLY A 322 3.64 -28.28 -22.19
N THR A 323 2.66 -28.89 -22.85
CA THR A 323 1.34 -29.18 -22.26
C THR A 323 1.43 -30.27 -21.19
N PHE A 324 2.29 -31.27 -21.37
CA PHE A 324 2.55 -32.29 -20.36
C PHE A 324 3.13 -31.72 -19.06
N LEU A 325 4.17 -30.89 -19.16
CA LEU A 325 4.80 -30.29 -17.98
C LEU A 325 3.82 -29.40 -17.22
N LYS A 326 2.96 -28.65 -17.93
CA LYS A 326 1.88 -27.85 -17.33
C LYS A 326 0.86 -28.73 -16.60
N ALA A 327 0.45 -29.85 -17.19
CA ALA A 327 -0.49 -30.78 -16.56
C ALA A 327 0.08 -31.39 -15.27
N VAL A 328 1.35 -31.85 -15.30
CA VAL A 328 2.04 -32.40 -14.12
C VAL A 328 2.20 -31.33 -13.03
N ALA A 329 2.60 -30.10 -13.39
CA ALA A 329 2.69 -29.00 -12.43
C ALA A 329 1.31 -28.68 -11.82
N SER A 330 0.25 -28.67 -12.61
CA SER A 330 -1.12 -28.43 -12.12
C SER A 330 -1.58 -29.53 -11.15
N LEU A 331 -1.30 -30.80 -11.45
CA LEU A 331 -1.61 -31.93 -10.57
C LEU A 331 -0.80 -31.88 -9.28
N PHE A 332 0.47 -31.46 -9.35
CA PHE A 332 1.28 -31.24 -8.16
C PHE A 332 0.71 -30.11 -7.29
N CYS A 333 0.30 -28.99 -7.89
CA CYS A 333 -0.40 -27.93 -7.17
C CYS A 333 -1.69 -28.44 -6.51
N VAL A 334 -2.51 -29.19 -7.22
CA VAL A 334 -3.74 -29.80 -6.68
C VAL A 334 -3.41 -30.74 -5.52
N LYS A 335 -2.37 -31.57 -5.63
CA LYS A 335 -1.90 -32.45 -4.55
C LYS A 335 -1.47 -31.66 -3.31
N VAL A 336 -0.73 -30.57 -3.50
CA VAL A 336 -0.34 -29.68 -2.40
C VAL A 336 -1.58 -29.02 -1.78
N MET A 337 -2.54 -28.57 -2.58
CA MET A 337 -3.79 -27.99 -2.09
C MET A 337 -4.63 -29.00 -1.29
N LEU A 338 -4.67 -30.27 -1.71
CA LEU A 338 -5.37 -31.36 -1.01
C LEU A 338 -4.78 -31.69 0.36
N HIS A 339 -3.50 -31.34 0.60
CA HIS A 339 -2.88 -31.51 1.91
C HIS A 339 -3.40 -30.48 2.93
N PHE A 340 -3.85 -29.31 2.47
CA PHE A 340 -4.45 -28.30 3.35
C PHE A 340 -5.91 -28.66 3.65
N GLN A 341 -6.34 -28.43 4.89
CA GLN A 341 -7.76 -28.54 5.22
C GLN A 341 -8.54 -27.53 4.38
N PHE A 342 -9.59 -27.99 3.68
CA PHE A 342 -10.42 -27.13 2.82
C PHE A 342 -10.89 -25.84 3.53
N ARG A 343 -11.18 -25.94 4.83
CA ARG A 343 -11.56 -24.81 5.69
C ARG A 343 -10.46 -23.74 5.78
N THR A 344 -9.21 -24.16 6.01
CA THR A 344 -8.09 -23.22 6.14
C THR A 344 -7.73 -22.59 4.80
N LEU A 345 -7.86 -23.35 3.70
CA LEU A 345 -7.64 -22.86 2.35
C LEU A 345 -8.60 -21.72 1.99
N ILE A 346 -9.90 -21.91 2.23
CA ILE A 346 -10.93 -20.89 1.93
C ILE A 346 -10.73 -19.66 2.82
N GLY A 347 -10.45 -19.85 4.11
CA GLY A 347 -10.17 -18.74 5.02
C GLY A 347 -8.97 -17.90 4.58
N LEU A 348 -7.88 -18.56 4.14
CA LEU A 348 -6.70 -17.89 3.63
C LEU A 348 -6.98 -17.16 2.31
N ALA A 349 -7.74 -17.76 1.40
CA ALA A 349 -8.12 -17.14 0.12
C ALA A 349 -9.01 -15.90 0.33
N LEU A 350 -9.94 -15.96 1.29
CA LEU A 350 -10.76 -14.83 1.67
C LEU A 350 -9.93 -13.69 2.27
N ALA A 351 -9.04 -14.00 3.22
CA ALA A 351 -8.15 -13.00 3.80
C ALA A 351 -7.21 -12.39 2.75
N SER A 352 -6.65 -13.21 1.87
CA SER A 352 -5.75 -12.74 0.81
C SER A 352 -6.47 -11.87 -0.20
N LEU A 353 -7.75 -12.11 -0.51
CA LEU A 353 -8.52 -11.27 -1.44
C LEU A 353 -8.52 -9.79 -0.99
N PHE A 354 -8.68 -9.51 0.31
CA PHE A 354 -8.70 -8.13 0.82
C PHE A 354 -7.31 -7.54 1.04
N ILE A 355 -6.26 -8.37 1.16
CA ILE A 355 -4.90 -7.91 1.44
C ILE A 355 -4.09 -7.75 0.14
N VAL A 356 -4.23 -8.68 -0.80
CA VAL A 356 -3.41 -8.77 -2.02
C VAL A 356 -3.60 -7.55 -2.91
N PHE A 357 -4.82 -7.05 -3.11
CA PHE A 357 -5.04 -5.88 -3.96
C PHE A 357 -4.48 -4.60 -3.34
N ILE A 358 -4.53 -4.47 -2.01
CA ILE A 358 -3.89 -3.36 -1.28
C ILE A 358 -2.37 -3.43 -1.43
N VAL A 359 -1.79 -4.61 -1.18
CA VAL A 359 -0.34 -4.82 -1.31
C VAL A 359 0.10 -4.61 -2.75
N TYR A 360 -0.71 -5.02 -3.74
CA TYR A 360 -0.44 -4.79 -5.15
C TYR A 360 -0.47 -3.30 -5.52
N GLU A 361 -1.48 -2.54 -5.06
CA GLU A 361 -1.53 -1.08 -5.28
C GLU A 361 -0.36 -0.36 -4.58
N GLN A 362 0.08 -0.86 -3.41
CA GLN A 362 1.21 -0.29 -2.65
C GLN A 362 2.59 -0.61 -3.24
N CYS A 363 2.73 -1.71 -3.98
CA CYS A 363 4.00 -2.19 -4.51
C CYS A 363 3.96 -2.43 -6.03
N GLU A 364 3.11 -1.69 -6.76
CA GLU A 364 2.85 -1.92 -8.19
C GLU A 364 4.16 -2.03 -9.00
N GLU A 365 5.07 -1.05 -8.84
CA GLU A 365 6.35 -1.04 -9.55
C GLU A 365 7.30 -2.17 -9.11
N GLY A 366 7.31 -2.49 -7.81
CA GLY A 366 8.17 -3.54 -7.25
C GLY A 366 7.72 -4.95 -7.63
N ILE A 367 6.41 -5.20 -7.61
CA ILE A 367 5.80 -6.47 -7.98
C ILE A 367 5.92 -6.67 -9.50
N ASP A 368 5.64 -5.65 -10.31
CA ASP A 368 5.79 -5.76 -11.76
C ASP A 368 7.24 -6.05 -12.17
N ALA A 369 8.22 -5.43 -11.52
CA ALA A 369 9.64 -5.75 -11.72
C ALA A 369 9.97 -7.18 -11.30
N LEU A 370 9.44 -7.65 -10.17
CA LEU A 370 9.65 -9.01 -9.68
C LEU A 370 9.00 -10.06 -10.57
N VAL A 371 7.79 -9.80 -11.06
CA VAL A 371 7.06 -10.63 -12.01
C VAL A 371 7.80 -10.67 -13.35
N ALA A 372 8.31 -9.53 -13.83
CA ALA A 372 9.13 -9.48 -15.04
C ALA A 372 10.40 -10.33 -14.88
N MET A 373 11.17 -10.14 -13.80
CA MET A 373 12.37 -10.94 -13.53
C MET A 373 12.06 -12.43 -13.37
N ALA A 374 11.01 -12.77 -12.64
CA ALA A 374 10.58 -14.15 -12.45
C ALA A 374 10.15 -14.79 -13.76
N SER A 375 9.37 -14.09 -14.58
CA SER A 375 8.91 -14.58 -15.89
C SER A 375 10.08 -14.87 -16.84
N VAL A 376 11.10 -14.01 -16.87
CA VAL A 376 12.31 -14.22 -17.67
C VAL A 376 13.11 -15.42 -17.17
N LYS A 377 13.27 -15.55 -15.85
CA LYS A 377 14.03 -16.66 -15.24
C LYS A 377 13.31 -18.00 -15.40
N ILE A 378 11.99 -18.02 -15.22
CA ILE A 378 11.14 -19.20 -15.45
C ILE A 378 11.21 -19.58 -16.93
N LYS A 379 11.06 -18.64 -17.86
CA LYS A 379 11.16 -18.92 -19.30
C LYS A 379 12.52 -19.51 -19.66
N SER A 380 13.61 -18.95 -19.14
CA SER A 380 14.95 -19.51 -19.34
C SER A 380 15.12 -20.92 -18.76
N LEU A 381 14.50 -21.23 -17.63
CA LEU A 381 14.54 -22.56 -17.01
C LEU A 381 13.72 -23.57 -17.82
N VAL A 382 12.50 -23.19 -18.22
CA VAL A 382 11.65 -24.00 -19.10
C VAL A 382 12.37 -24.28 -20.42
N ASP A 383 12.99 -23.28 -21.04
CA ASP A 383 13.73 -23.45 -22.29
C ASP A 383 14.97 -24.34 -22.13
N LYS A 384 15.67 -24.28 -20.98
CA LYS A 384 16.78 -25.22 -20.68
C LYS A 384 16.28 -26.65 -20.51
N VAL A 385 15.24 -26.85 -19.71
CA VAL A 385 14.62 -28.17 -19.50
C VAL A 385 14.15 -28.76 -20.83
N VAL A 386 13.45 -27.97 -21.65
CA VAL A 386 12.97 -28.40 -22.97
C VAL A 386 14.12 -28.71 -23.94
N ARG A 387 15.26 -27.99 -23.86
CA ARG A 387 16.46 -28.26 -24.67
C ARG A 387 17.25 -29.49 -24.22
N ASP A 388 17.25 -29.83 -22.94
CA ASP A 388 17.97 -30.99 -22.40
C ASP A 388 17.15 -32.30 -22.54
N LEU A 389 15.82 -32.18 -22.62
CA LEU A 389 14.87 -33.27 -22.87
C LEU A 389 15.11 -34.11 -24.16
N PRO A 390 15.48 -33.55 -25.33
CA PRO A 390 15.79 -34.34 -26.53
C PRO A 390 17.04 -35.23 -26.39
N ALA A 391 17.97 -34.96 -25.48
CA ALA A 391 19.09 -35.87 -25.18
C ALA A 391 18.64 -37.06 -24.33
N VAL A 392 17.67 -36.84 -23.43
CA VAL A 392 17.06 -37.86 -22.57
C VAL A 392 16.07 -38.75 -23.34
N ARG A 393 15.51 -38.25 -24.45
CA ARG A 393 14.59 -38.96 -25.37
C ARG A 393 15.11 -40.34 -25.80
N ASN A 394 16.40 -40.46 -26.11
CA ASN A 394 16.98 -41.73 -26.59
C ASN A 394 17.13 -42.78 -25.47
N VAL A 395 17.18 -42.35 -24.21
CA VAL A 395 17.29 -43.22 -23.04
C VAL A 395 15.91 -43.59 -22.49
N LEU A 396 14.94 -42.67 -22.52
CA LEU A 396 13.61 -42.87 -21.93
C LEU A 396 12.61 -43.61 -22.82
N VAL A 397 12.76 -43.59 -24.15
CA VAL A 397 11.86 -44.36 -25.06
C VAL A 397 11.94 -45.88 -24.81
N SER A 398 13.06 -46.40 -24.31
CA SER A 398 13.16 -47.82 -23.91
C SER A 398 12.47 -48.13 -22.56
N SER A 399 12.24 -47.09 -21.74
CA SER A 399 11.73 -47.20 -20.36
C SER A 399 10.27 -46.74 -20.19
N LYS A 400 9.72 -46.02 -21.18
CA LYS A 400 8.41 -45.36 -21.16
C LYS A 400 7.22 -46.27 -20.85
N ALA A 401 7.23 -47.53 -21.30
CA ALA A 401 6.14 -48.46 -21.02
C ALA A 401 6.11 -48.91 -19.54
N SER A 402 7.27 -48.96 -18.86
CA SER A 402 7.40 -49.46 -17.49
C SER A 402 7.11 -48.38 -16.44
N TYR A 403 7.58 -47.14 -16.66
CA TYR A 403 7.38 -46.04 -15.71
C TYR A 403 5.95 -45.50 -15.67
N ILE A 404 5.23 -45.49 -16.79
CA ILE A 404 3.82 -45.08 -16.81
C ILE A 404 2.98 -46.10 -16.01
N LEU A 405 3.31 -47.39 -16.09
CA LEU A 405 2.66 -48.44 -15.31
C LEU A 405 2.98 -48.30 -13.81
N GLN A 406 4.24 -48.00 -13.44
CA GLN A 406 4.63 -47.78 -12.04
C GLN A 406 4.05 -46.51 -11.41
N ILE A 407 3.97 -45.40 -12.14
CA ILE A 407 3.38 -44.15 -11.65
C ILE A 407 1.87 -44.31 -11.47
N MET A 408 1.19 -45.04 -12.37
CA MET A 408 -0.22 -45.38 -12.19
C MET A 408 -0.45 -46.29 -10.97
N LEU A 409 0.39 -47.32 -10.77
CA LEU A 409 0.30 -48.21 -9.61
C LEU A 409 0.54 -47.48 -8.27
N ALA A 410 1.49 -46.53 -8.24
CA ALA A 410 1.81 -45.74 -7.05
C ALA A 410 0.80 -44.62 -6.73
N MET A 411 -0.16 -44.35 -7.61
CA MET A 411 -1.26 -43.39 -7.35
C MET A 411 -2.56 -44.07 -6.88
N THR A 412 -2.63 -45.41 -6.98
CA THR A 412 -3.78 -46.23 -6.53
C THR A 412 -3.59 -46.88 -5.15
N LEU A 413 -2.42 -46.72 -4.53
CA LEU A 413 -2.12 -47.04 -3.13
C LEU A 413 -1.95 -45.72 -2.36
#